data_AF-A0A7S1Y9V9-F1
#
_entry.id   AF-A0A7S1Y9V9-F1
#
_cell.length_a   1.000
_cell.length_b   1.000
_cell.length_c   1.000
_cell.angle_alpha   90.00
_cell.angle_beta   90.00
_cell.angle_gamma   90.00
#
_symmetry.space_group_name_H-M   'P 1'
#
loop_
_entity.id
_entity.type
_entity.pdbx_description
1 polymer ?
#
loop_
_entity_poly.entity_id
_entity_poly.type
_entity_poly.pdbx_seq_one_letter_code
_entity_poly.pdbx_strand_id
1 'polypeptide(L)'
;MQVKAFLIGFSVGTFGLGFFYWAQSRLDGASSDCEESSSLIGAVDGNLDPLPSARQIALQNVPADPFAVYDPELPPLRVGVCAIIRDAEAYIDEWVDYNFAIGFHAMYIYDNSPNNDLKSWGQKVREEGKNVVVVPHGMAPANDTQDLAYNGCVERFGNESDYIAFVDDDEYLLLKKHADVSAFLREHLAQEGGCLTVNWARFGTSNHSLYAPIPVTRRYMLREWKTHYRVKCIITVKDFDKMRSPHAVWMKPGVPYRDTSGGGTYDHEDDWNMDRTDDVAVLNHYKWKSEKEWWYKECVRKTVLGDEKSCGEDSREGTIFDDAAWKVLRSRVPKYRAYDEWADHA
;
A
#
# COMPACT_ATOMS: atom_id res chain seq x y z
N MET A 1 -35.07 4.41 -65.45
CA MET A 1 -34.42 3.33 -66.22
C MET A 1 -33.99 2.28 -65.21
N GLN A 2 -34.66 1.12 -65.32
CA GLN A 2 -34.70 -0.14 -64.57
C GLN A 2 -34.12 -0.31 -63.14
N VAL A 3 -35.09 -0.53 -62.24
CA VAL A 3 -35.12 -1.36 -61.03
C VAL A 3 -34.97 -2.85 -61.38
N LYS A 4 -34.43 -3.67 -60.47
CA LYS A 4 -34.97 -5.03 -60.18
C LYS A 4 -34.46 -5.58 -58.85
N ALA A 5 -35.40 -5.70 -57.91
CA ALA A 5 -35.38 -6.64 -56.80
C ALA A 5 -35.71 -8.06 -57.32
N PHE A 6 -35.27 -9.09 -56.60
CA PHE A 6 -36.01 -10.35 -56.52
C PHE A 6 -35.83 -11.00 -55.16
N LEU A 7 -36.87 -11.70 -54.77
CA LEU A 7 -37.30 -12.08 -53.42
C LEU A 7 -37.49 -13.61 -53.44
N ILE A 8 -37.64 -14.20 -52.26
CA ILE A 8 -38.35 -15.46 -51.93
C ILE A 8 -37.48 -16.67 -51.60
N GLY A 9 -37.75 -17.26 -50.43
CA GLY A 9 -37.49 -18.68 -50.16
C GLY A 9 -37.50 -19.07 -48.68
N PHE A 10 -38.67 -19.17 -48.06
CA PHE A 10 -38.87 -19.87 -46.78
C PHE A 10 -38.62 -21.37 -46.94
N SER A 11 -38.00 -22.02 -45.93
CA SER A 11 -38.42 -23.36 -45.50
C SER A 11 -37.94 -23.66 -44.08
N VAL A 12 -38.87 -24.19 -43.29
CA VAL A 12 -38.76 -24.62 -41.90
C VAL A 12 -38.38 -26.10 -41.89
N GLY A 13 -37.51 -26.53 -40.98
CA GLY A 13 -37.14 -27.95 -40.84
C GLY A 13 -36.41 -28.26 -39.54
N THR A 14 -37.18 -28.48 -38.48
CA THR A 14 -36.78 -29.11 -37.21
C THR A 14 -36.57 -30.63 -37.34
N PHE A 15 -35.85 -31.18 -36.35
CA PHE A 15 -35.71 -32.59 -35.92
C PHE A 15 -34.46 -33.37 -36.37
N GLY A 16 -33.77 -33.95 -35.38
CA GLY A 16 -32.98 -35.16 -35.57
C GLY A 16 -31.80 -35.34 -34.61
N LEU A 17 -32.06 -35.81 -33.39
CA LEU A 17 -31.07 -36.46 -32.52
C LEU A 17 -30.46 -37.70 -33.20
N GLY A 18 -29.15 -37.93 -33.01
CA GLY A 18 -28.49 -39.16 -33.45
C GLY A 18 -27.07 -39.31 -32.87
N PHE A 19 -26.96 -40.14 -31.83
CA PHE A 19 -25.75 -40.71 -31.23
C PHE A 19 -24.95 -41.61 -32.20
N PHE A 20 -23.62 -41.74 -32.02
CA PHE A 20 -22.77 -42.96 -31.99
C PHE A 20 -21.28 -42.50 -31.87
N TYR A 21 -20.57 -42.74 -30.74
CA TYR A 21 -19.53 -43.79 -30.49
C TYR A 21 -18.34 -43.77 -31.49
N TRP A 22 -17.04 -43.92 -31.17
CA TRP A 22 -16.26 -44.48 -30.05
C TRP A 22 -14.76 -44.17 -30.30
N ALA A 23 -13.92 -44.09 -29.27
CA ALA A 23 -12.63 -44.80 -29.20
C ALA A 23 -11.82 -44.40 -27.95
N GLN A 24 -11.54 -45.39 -27.10
CA GLN A 24 -10.65 -45.35 -25.96
C GLN A 24 -9.69 -46.55 -26.05
N SER A 25 -8.42 -46.35 -25.72
CA SER A 25 -7.44 -47.43 -25.45
C SER A 25 -6.52 -46.93 -24.31
N ARG A 26 -6.71 -47.42 -23.06
CA ARG A 26 -5.91 -48.47 -22.34
C ARG A 26 -4.40 -48.16 -22.33
N LEU A 27 -3.67 -47.88 -21.23
CA LEU A 27 -3.50 -48.49 -19.90
C LEU A 27 -3.11 -49.99 -19.92
N ASP A 28 -1.83 -50.30 -19.66
CA ASP A 28 -1.33 -50.93 -18.42
C ASP A 28 0.15 -51.37 -18.48
N GLY A 29 0.83 -51.28 -17.31
CA GLY A 29 2.06 -52.02 -16.93
C GLY A 29 3.39 -51.25 -17.08
N ALA A 30 4.34 -51.24 -16.14
CA ALA A 30 4.49 -51.93 -14.87
C ALA A 30 5.62 -51.24 -14.04
N SER A 31 5.59 -51.52 -12.74
CA SER A 31 6.47 -51.14 -11.63
C SER A 31 7.93 -51.62 -11.74
N SER A 32 8.89 -50.85 -11.22
CA SER A 32 9.74 -51.21 -10.06
C SER A 32 10.76 -50.10 -9.72
N ASP A 33 11.10 -50.03 -8.43
CA ASP A 33 12.32 -49.49 -7.82
C ASP A 33 12.62 -47.98 -7.87
N CYS A 34 12.48 -47.32 -6.72
CA CYS A 34 13.38 -46.26 -6.23
C CYS A 34 13.14 -46.05 -4.72
N GLU A 35 13.82 -46.86 -3.90
CA GLU A 35 14.18 -46.48 -2.53
C GLU A 35 15.40 -45.54 -2.55
N GLU A 36 15.47 -44.69 -1.52
CA GLU A 36 16.62 -43.89 -1.06
C GLU A 36 17.10 -42.69 -1.90
N SER A 37 16.63 -41.49 -1.50
CA SER A 37 17.52 -40.36 -1.21
C SER A 37 16.84 -39.33 -0.29
N SER A 38 16.54 -39.76 0.95
CA SER A 38 16.32 -38.84 2.05
C SER A 38 17.68 -38.40 2.62
N SER A 39 18.20 -37.26 2.17
CA SER A 39 19.10 -36.42 2.99
C SER A 39 19.43 -35.14 2.23
N LEU A 40 18.89 -34.02 2.74
CA LEU A 40 19.38 -32.63 2.70
C LEU A 40 18.19 -31.66 2.80
N ILE A 41 17.35 -31.85 3.82
CA ILE A 41 16.59 -30.76 4.40
C ILE A 41 17.11 -30.66 5.83
N GLY A 42 18.04 -29.74 6.04
CA GLY A 42 18.51 -29.41 7.39
C GLY A 42 17.30 -28.94 8.21
N ALA A 43 17.02 -29.67 9.28
CA ALA A 43 16.10 -29.25 10.31
C ALA A 43 16.56 -27.89 10.87
N VAL A 44 15.74 -26.86 10.75
CA VAL A 44 15.89 -25.64 11.53
C VAL A 44 15.15 -25.92 12.83
N ASP A 45 15.91 -26.29 13.86
CA ASP A 45 15.39 -26.49 15.21
C ASP A 45 14.73 -25.20 15.70
N GLY A 46 13.52 -25.38 16.23
CA GLY A 46 12.75 -24.35 16.88
C GLY A 46 13.42 -23.88 18.17
N ASN A 47 13.73 -22.59 18.20
CA ASN A 47 13.58 -21.72 19.36
C ASN A 47 13.77 -20.28 18.84
N LEU A 48 12.71 -19.71 18.29
CA LEU A 48 12.59 -18.26 18.25
C LEU A 48 12.21 -17.84 19.67
N ASP A 49 13.09 -17.11 20.35
CA ASP A 49 12.75 -16.50 21.63
C ASP A 49 11.43 -15.72 21.48
N PRO A 50 10.49 -15.81 22.44
CA PRO A 50 9.28 -15.02 22.40
C PRO A 50 9.65 -13.54 22.34
N LEU A 51 9.27 -12.89 21.25
CA LEU A 51 9.51 -11.47 21.03
C LEU A 51 8.94 -10.66 22.21
N PRO A 52 9.68 -9.68 22.75
CA PRO A 52 9.11 -8.75 23.72
C PRO A 52 7.92 -8.03 23.07
N SER A 53 6.80 -7.97 23.78
CA SER A 53 5.58 -7.35 23.25
C SER A 53 5.84 -5.90 22.83
N ALA A 54 5.34 -5.49 21.66
CA ALA A 54 5.51 -4.14 21.12
C ALA A 54 5.12 -3.00 22.10
N ARG A 55 4.27 -3.33 23.08
CA ARG A 55 3.89 -2.47 24.22
C ARG A 55 5.08 -1.96 25.03
N GLN A 56 6.13 -2.77 25.22
CA GLN A 56 7.28 -2.38 26.05
C GLN A 56 8.18 -1.33 25.38
N ILE A 57 8.19 -1.30 24.04
CA ILE A 57 9.07 -0.42 23.27
C ILE A 57 8.39 0.93 22.96
N ALA A 58 7.08 0.92 22.66
CA ALA A 58 6.33 2.13 22.29
C ALA A 58 6.14 3.15 23.44
N LEU A 59 6.20 2.71 24.70
CA LEU A 59 5.92 3.58 25.87
C LEU A 59 7.12 4.44 26.31
N GLN A 60 8.34 4.18 25.84
CA GLN A 60 9.54 4.77 26.44
C GLN A 60 10.00 6.09 25.81
N ASN A 61 9.47 6.50 24.64
CA ASN A 61 10.08 7.58 23.83
C ASN A 61 9.09 8.57 23.16
N VAL A 62 7.91 8.84 23.72
CA VAL A 62 7.00 9.86 23.15
C VAL A 62 7.35 11.26 23.68
N PRO A 63 7.91 12.19 22.88
CA PRO A 63 8.04 13.58 23.29
C PRO A 63 6.67 14.23 23.42
N ALA A 64 6.50 15.08 24.44
CA ALA A 64 5.26 15.83 24.65
C ALA A 64 5.05 16.85 23.51
N ASP A 65 3.99 16.63 22.72
CA ASP A 65 3.53 17.53 21.64
C ASP A 65 2.55 18.57 22.21
N PRO A 66 2.75 19.88 21.98
CA PRO A 66 1.83 20.93 22.43
C PRO A 66 0.44 20.90 21.78
N PHE A 67 0.19 20.03 20.79
CA PHE A 67 -1.12 19.80 20.18
C PHE A 67 -1.68 18.38 20.42
N ALA A 68 -0.96 17.51 21.12
CA ALA A 68 -1.47 16.19 21.49
C ALA A 68 -2.18 16.26 22.84
N VAL A 69 -3.50 16.07 22.84
CA VAL A 69 -4.19 15.53 24.02
C VAL A 69 -3.87 14.05 24.04
N TYR A 70 -2.70 13.68 24.55
CA TYR A 70 -2.44 12.30 24.93
C TYR A 70 -3.39 11.99 26.10
N ASP A 71 -4.39 11.16 25.84
CA ASP A 71 -5.25 10.63 26.90
C ASP A 71 -4.62 9.35 27.45
N PRO A 72 -3.99 9.40 28.65
CA PRO A 72 -3.38 8.23 29.26
C PRO A 72 -4.40 7.13 29.63
N GLU A 73 -5.71 7.42 29.61
CA GLU A 73 -6.76 6.45 29.93
C GLU A 73 -7.10 5.50 28.77
N LEU A 74 -6.68 5.83 27.53
CA LEU A 74 -6.96 5.01 26.35
C LEU A 74 -5.67 4.41 25.75
N PRO A 75 -5.45 3.08 25.84
CA PRO A 75 -4.25 2.47 25.28
C PRO A 75 -4.18 2.68 23.76
N PRO A 76 -2.98 2.89 23.17
CA PRO A 76 -2.82 3.01 21.72
C PRO A 76 -3.42 1.81 20.98
N LEU A 77 -4.07 2.06 19.85
CA LEU A 77 -4.60 1.02 18.98
C LEU A 77 -3.45 0.31 18.27
N ARG A 78 -3.59 -1.00 17.98
CA ARG A 78 -2.58 -1.73 17.20
C ARG A 78 -2.82 -1.48 15.72
N VAL A 79 -2.23 -0.42 15.20
CA VAL A 79 -2.36 -0.04 13.79
C VAL A 79 -1.09 -0.40 13.03
N GLY A 80 -1.19 -1.31 12.07
CA GLY A 80 -0.12 -1.68 11.16
C GLY A 80 -0.17 -0.90 9.85
N VAL A 81 0.98 -0.70 9.21
CA VAL A 81 1.07 -0.33 7.79
C VAL A 81 1.50 -1.55 7.01
N CYS A 82 0.85 -1.81 5.89
CA CYS A 82 1.26 -2.79 4.92
C CYS A 82 1.65 -2.12 3.60
N ALA A 83 2.87 -2.40 3.14
CA ALA A 83 3.42 -1.84 1.92
C ALA A 83 4.17 -2.92 1.13
N ILE A 84 4.11 -2.84 -0.20
CA ILE A 84 5.02 -3.57 -1.09
C ILE A 84 6.02 -2.58 -1.67
N ILE A 85 7.30 -2.88 -1.55
CA ILE A 85 8.38 -1.93 -1.84
C ILE A 85 9.36 -2.52 -2.84
N ARG A 86 9.81 -1.68 -3.77
CA ARG A 86 10.87 -1.99 -4.74
C ARG A 86 11.60 -0.70 -5.14
N ASP A 87 12.93 -0.74 -5.11
CA ASP A 87 13.82 0.36 -5.52
C ASP A 87 13.55 1.69 -4.77
N ALA A 88 13.34 1.61 -3.44
CA ALA A 88 12.96 2.72 -2.57
C ALA A 88 13.98 3.05 -1.46
N GLU A 89 15.16 2.43 -1.51
CA GLU A 89 16.22 2.50 -0.50
C GLU A 89 16.63 3.96 -0.19
N ALA A 90 16.52 4.85 -1.18
CA ALA A 90 16.86 6.26 -1.03
C ALA A 90 15.89 7.06 -0.14
N TYR A 91 14.67 6.56 0.13
CA TYR A 91 13.63 7.30 0.86
C TYR A 91 12.96 6.51 2.00
N ILE A 92 13.17 5.20 2.05
CA ILE A 92 12.46 4.32 2.98
C ILE A 92 12.64 4.72 4.45
N ASP A 93 13.82 5.22 4.83
CA ASP A 93 14.07 5.68 6.21
C ASP A 93 13.13 6.82 6.62
N GLU A 94 12.93 7.81 5.75
CA GLU A 94 11.98 8.92 5.98
C GLU A 94 10.55 8.42 6.11
N TRP A 95 10.13 7.57 5.18
CA TRP A 95 8.77 7.03 5.18
C TRP A 95 8.49 6.21 6.45
N VAL A 96 9.45 5.39 6.87
CA VAL A 96 9.38 4.63 8.12
C VAL A 96 9.28 5.54 9.33
N ASP A 97 10.20 6.52 9.43
CA ASP A 97 10.23 7.46 10.54
C ASP A 97 8.95 8.28 10.64
N TYR A 98 8.43 8.75 9.51
CA TYR A 98 7.20 9.54 9.46
C TYR A 98 6.01 8.76 10.00
N ASN A 99 5.80 7.53 9.53
CA ASN A 99 4.66 6.72 9.91
C ASN A 99 4.71 6.31 11.41
N PHE A 100 5.89 5.96 11.93
CA PHE A 100 6.04 5.78 13.39
C PHE A 100 5.76 7.07 14.17
N ALA A 101 6.21 8.22 13.66
CA ALA A 101 6.00 9.52 14.31
C ALA A 101 4.52 9.94 14.39
N ILE A 102 3.67 9.49 13.46
CA ILE A 102 2.22 9.72 13.53
C ILE A 102 1.46 8.64 14.30
N GLY A 103 2.15 7.64 14.83
CA GLY A 103 1.58 6.67 15.78
C GLY A 103 1.23 5.30 15.20
N PHE A 104 1.71 4.94 14.01
CA PHE A 104 1.65 3.55 13.57
C PHE A 104 2.52 2.66 14.48
N HIS A 105 1.99 1.49 14.83
CA HIS A 105 2.62 0.57 15.77
C HIS A 105 3.56 -0.42 15.08
N ALA A 106 3.27 -0.81 13.84
CA ALA A 106 4.01 -1.82 13.11
C ALA A 106 4.07 -1.51 11.62
N MET A 107 5.11 -2.01 10.97
CA MET A 107 5.24 -1.99 9.51
C MET A 107 5.52 -3.37 8.97
N TYR A 108 4.73 -3.76 7.98
CA TYR A 108 4.81 -5.02 7.28
C TYR A 108 5.20 -4.71 5.83
N ILE A 109 6.49 -4.83 5.54
CA ILE A 109 7.08 -4.44 4.27
C ILE A 109 7.35 -5.69 3.45
N TYR A 110 6.64 -5.81 2.33
CA TYR A 110 6.84 -6.86 1.34
C TYR A 110 7.92 -6.39 0.36
N ASP A 111 9.08 -7.02 0.44
CA ASP A 111 10.22 -6.72 -0.42
C ASP A 111 10.05 -7.42 -1.78
N ASN A 112 9.78 -6.61 -2.80
CA ASN A 112 9.61 -7.04 -4.19
C ASN A 112 10.87 -6.79 -5.04
N SER A 113 12.02 -6.61 -4.40
CA SER A 113 13.30 -6.63 -5.09
C SER A 113 13.69 -8.07 -5.50
N PRO A 114 14.46 -8.25 -6.58
CA PRO A 114 14.91 -9.57 -7.00
C PRO A 114 15.80 -10.29 -5.98
N ASN A 115 16.53 -9.54 -5.13
CA ASN A 115 17.56 -10.09 -4.25
C ASN A 115 17.25 -9.94 -2.75
N ASN A 116 16.03 -9.49 -2.40
CA ASN A 116 15.64 -9.15 -1.02
C ASN A 116 16.53 -8.04 -0.41
N ASP A 117 16.68 -6.96 -1.16
CA ASP A 117 17.57 -5.83 -0.87
C ASP A 117 17.25 -5.14 0.47
N LEU A 118 16.01 -5.24 0.96
CA LEU A 118 15.59 -4.67 2.23
C LEU A 118 15.84 -5.58 3.44
N LYS A 119 16.32 -6.81 3.25
CA LYS A 119 16.51 -7.77 4.36
C LYS A 119 17.44 -7.22 5.45
N SER A 120 18.64 -6.79 5.06
CA SER A 120 19.65 -6.27 6.00
C SER A 120 19.23 -4.94 6.62
N TRP A 121 18.59 -4.08 5.83
CA TRP A 121 18.03 -2.82 6.31
C TRP A 121 16.95 -3.07 7.37
N GLY A 122 16.00 -3.98 7.11
CA GLY A 122 14.92 -4.30 8.04
C GLY A 122 15.41 -4.89 9.36
N GLN A 123 16.46 -5.73 9.32
CA GLN A 123 17.12 -6.24 10.52
C GLN A 123 17.70 -5.09 11.36
N LYS A 124 18.48 -4.20 10.74
CA LYS A 124 19.07 -3.04 11.42
C LYS A 124 18.00 -2.15 12.05
N VAL A 125 16.94 -1.84 11.31
CA VAL A 125 15.83 -1.00 11.79
C VAL A 125 15.11 -1.63 12.99
N ARG A 126 14.98 -2.97 13.02
CA ARG A 126 14.44 -3.69 14.16
C ARG A 126 15.38 -3.66 15.37
N GLU A 127 16.68 -3.81 15.15
CA GLU A 127 17.70 -3.70 16.20
C GLU A 127 17.73 -2.30 16.83
N GLU A 128 17.36 -1.26 16.07
CA GLU A 128 17.13 0.10 16.55
C GLU A 128 15.81 0.27 17.34
N GLY A 129 15.02 -0.80 17.51
CA GLY A 129 13.81 -0.83 18.32
C GLY A 129 12.52 -0.51 17.57
N LYS A 130 12.53 -0.38 16.24
CA LYS A 130 11.28 -0.19 15.48
C LYS A 130 10.63 -1.53 15.13
N ASN A 131 9.30 -1.60 15.23
CA ASN A 131 8.56 -2.80 14.87
C ASN A 131 8.37 -2.91 13.35
N VAL A 132 9.47 -3.25 12.65
CA VAL A 132 9.51 -3.40 11.19
C VAL A 132 9.74 -4.86 10.82
N VAL A 133 8.84 -5.43 10.04
CA VAL A 133 8.94 -6.77 9.47
C VAL A 133 9.13 -6.66 7.97
N VAL A 134 10.27 -7.14 7.49
CA VAL A 134 10.53 -7.29 6.05
C VAL A 134 10.25 -8.73 5.66
N VAL A 135 9.34 -8.88 4.70
CA VAL A 135 8.89 -10.15 4.15
C VAL A 135 9.44 -10.27 2.73
N PRO A 136 10.28 -11.26 2.44
CA PRO A 136 10.60 -11.64 1.07
C PRO A 136 9.31 -11.92 0.30
N HIS A 137 9.02 -11.11 -0.72
CA HIS A 137 7.95 -11.38 -1.66
C HIS A 137 8.53 -11.95 -2.96
N GLY A 138 9.63 -11.35 -3.43
CA GLY A 138 10.26 -11.66 -4.71
C GLY A 138 9.35 -11.32 -5.90
N MET A 139 9.89 -11.37 -7.12
CA MET A 139 9.08 -11.17 -8.34
C MET A 139 8.17 -12.39 -8.55
N ALA A 140 7.00 -12.40 -7.91
CA ALA A 140 5.98 -13.40 -8.19
C ALA A 140 5.54 -13.26 -9.66
N PRO A 141 5.51 -14.34 -10.47
CA PRO A 141 5.06 -14.29 -11.85
C PRO A 141 3.52 -14.23 -11.91
N ALA A 142 2.90 -13.06 -11.74
CA ALA A 142 1.47 -12.86 -12.00
C ALA A 142 1.08 -11.38 -11.93
N ASN A 143 -0.05 -11.02 -12.55
CA ASN A 143 -0.69 -9.70 -12.52
C ASN A 143 -1.17 -9.21 -11.13
N ASP A 144 -1.09 -10.06 -10.10
CA ASP A 144 -1.70 -9.83 -8.77
C ASP A 144 -0.66 -9.66 -7.64
N THR A 145 0.61 -9.36 -7.95
CA THR A 145 1.72 -9.29 -6.97
C THR A 145 1.40 -8.42 -5.75
N GLN A 146 0.82 -7.24 -5.96
CA GLN A 146 0.51 -6.32 -4.86
C GLN A 146 -0.69 -6.81 -4.02
N ASP A 147 -1.71 -7.38 -4.66
CA ASP A 147 -2.87 -7.94 -3.96
C ASP A 147 -2.48 -9.17 -3.13
N LEU A 148 -1.57 -10.01 -3.64
CA LEU A 148 -1.02 -11.15 -2.91
C LEU A 148 -0.21 -10.71 -1.68
N ALA A 149 0.60 -9.65 -1.81
CA ALA A 149 1.32 -9.06 -0.69
C ALA A 149 0.34 -8.57 0.40
N TYR A 150 -0.66 -7.79 0.03
CA TYR A 150 -1.64 -7.23 0.96
C TYR A 150 -2.57 -8.28 1.59
N ASN A 151 -3.06 -9.27 0.84
CA ASN A 151 -3.81 -10.38 1.43
C ASN A 151 -2.94 -11.19 2.41
N GLY A 152 -1.72 -11.54 2.01
CA GLY A 152 -0.78 -12.26 2.88
C GLY A 152 -0.40 -11.47 4.13
N CYS A 153 -0.45 -10.15 4.06
CA CYS A 153 -0.19 -9.26 5.18
C CYS A 153 -1.26 -9.37 6.26
N VAL A 154 -2.52 -9.32 5.85
CA VAL A 154 -3.65 -9.52 6.77
C VAL A 154 -3.65 -10.94 7.33
N GLU A 155 -3.36 -11.95 6.49
CA GLU A 155 -3.27 -13.35 6.92
C GLU A 155 -2.20 -13.56 8.01
N ARG A 156 -0.99 -13.00 7.82
CA ARG A 156 0.14 -13.22 8.73
C ARG A 156 0.06 -12.36 9.99
N PHE A 157 -0.32 -11.09 9.83
CA PHE A 157 -0.18 -10.08 10.87
C PHE A 157 -1.52 -9.56 11.42
N GLY A 158 -2.65 -10.05 10.91
CA GLY A 158 -3.97 -9.64 11.35
C GLY A 158 -4.26 -9.95 12.83
N ASN A 159 -3.60 -10.94 13.43
CA ASN A 159 -3.73 -11.20 14.87
C ASN A 159 -2.94 -10.20 15.73
N GLU A 160 -1.95 -9.54 15.15
CA GLU A 160 -1.07 -8.56 15.81
C GLU A 160 -1.57 -7.11 15.67
N SER A 161 -2.53 -6.88 14.76
CA SER A 161 -3.09 -5.56 14.45
C SER A 161 -4.61 -5.54 14.54
N ASP A 162 -5.16 -4.48 15.13
CA ASP A 162 -6.60 -4.22 15.10
C ASP A 162 -7.01 -3.58 13.76
N TYR A 163 -6.09 -2.78 13.20
CA TYR A 163 -6.25 -2.05 11.95
C TYR A 163 -5.01 -2.19 11.07
N ILE A 164 -5.19 -2.24 9.76
CA ILE A 164 -4.09 -2.23 8.78
C ILE A 164 -4.37 -1.15 7.72
N ALA A 165 -3.38 -0.27 7.50
CA ALA A 165 -3.38 0.69 6.41
C ALA A 165 -2.60 0.12 5.23
N PHE A 166 -3.18 0.13 4.02
CA PHE A 166 -2.47 -0.23 2.79
C PHE A 166 -1.95 1.03 2.14
N VAL A 167 -0.64 1.27 2.20
CA VAL A 167 -0.02 2.55 1.82
C VAL A 167 1.28 2.27 1.07
N ASP A 168 1.55 3.03 0.03
CA ASP A 168 2.77 2.92 -0.79
C ASP A 168 3.92 3.78 -0.18
N ASP A 169 5.17 3.51 -0.55
CA ASP A 169 6.37 4.18 0.01
C ASP A 169 6.51 5.66 -0.40
N ASP A 170 5.70 6.11 -1.35
CA ASP A 170 5.59 7.51 -1.76
C ASP A 170 4.32 8.21 -1.22
N GLU A 171 3.62 7.59 -0.27
CA GLU A 171 2.38 8.08 0.33
C GLU A 171 2.52 8.35 1.83
N TYR A 172 2.09 9.53 2.28
CA TYR A 172 2.24 10.03 3.65
C TYR A 172 0.88 10.46 4.20
N LEU A 173 0.39 9.76 5.22
CA LEU A 173 -0.88 10.13 5.89
C LEU A 173 -0.69 11.43 6.68
N LEU A 174 -1.40 12.47 6.29
CA LEU A 174 -1.43 13.74 7.01
C LEU A 174 -2.73 13.85 7.81
N LEU A 175 -2.61 13.87 9.13
CA LEU A 175 -3.70 14.12 10.05
C LEU A 175 -3.78 15.62 10.35
N LYS A 176 -4.93 16.26 10.08
CA LYS A 176 -5.13 17.71 10.27
C LYS A 176 -5.91 18.04 11.54
N LYS A 177 -6.66 17.07 12.07
CA LYS A 177 -7.54 17.23 13.24
C LYS A 177 -7.21 16.29 14.40
N HIS A 178 -6.23 15.40 14.23
CA HIS A 178 -5.88 14.37 15.20
C HIS A 178 -4.38 14.38 15.48
N ALA A 179 -4.03 14.10 16.73
CA ALA A 179 -2.65 14.04 17.17
C ALA A 179 -1.92 12.80 16.65
N ASP A 180 -2.61 11.68 16.51
CA ASP A 180 -2.04 10.42 16.06
C ASP A 180 -3.10 9.54 15.39
N VAL A 181 -2.64 8.46 14.76
CA VAL A 181 -3.50 7.51 14.04
C VAL A 181 -4.46 6.80 15.00
N SER A 182 -4.11 6.59 16.28
CA SER A 182 -5.05 5.97 17.23
C SER A 182 -6.24 6.89 17.52
N ALA A 183 -6.01 8.18 17.77
CA ALA A 183 -7.08 9.16 17.95
C ALA A 183 -7.96 9.27 16.70
N PHE A 184 -7.33 9.30 15.52
CA PHE A 184 -8.03 9.31 14.24
C PHE A 184 -8.95 8.09 14.05
N LEU A 185 -8.43 6.87 14.25
CA LEU A 185 -9.22 5.65 14.05
C LEU A 185 -10.26 5.41 15.16
N ARG A 186 -10.05 5.94 16.37
CA ARG A 186 -11.08 5.91 17.41
C ARG A 186 -12.34 6.67 17.00
N GLU A 187 -12.17 7.82 16.37
CA GLU A 187 -13.29 8.62 15.89
C GLU A 187 -13.99 7.96 14.69
N HIS A 188 -13.23 7.44 13.73
CA HIS A 188 -13.79 7.04 12.44
C HIS A 188 -14.08 5.54 12.27
N LEU A 189 -13.44 4.64 13.03
CA LEU A 189 -13.58 3.19 12.86
C LEU A 189 -13.86 2.39 14.14
N ALA A 190 -13.54 2.89 15.34
CA ALA A 190 -13.59 2.05 16.54
C ALA A 190 -14.99 1.53 16.92
N GLN A 191 -16.04 2.29 16.61
CA GLN A 191 -17.41 1.86 16.94
C GLN A 191 -17.98 0.89 15.91
N GLU A 192 -17.85 1.21 14.63
CA GLU A 192 -18.57 0.52 13.55
C GLU A 192 -17.69 -0.41 12.71
N GLY A 193 -16.37 -0.30 12.81
CA GLY A 193 -15.43 -1.04 11.98
C GLY A 193 -15.48 -0.62 10.50
N GLY A 194 -14.99 -1.48 9.62
CA GLY A 194 -15.01 -1.27 8.16
C GLY A 194 -13.72 -0.76 7.52
N CYS A 195 -13.82 -0.27 6.27
CA CYS A 195 -12.73 0.46 5.59
C CYS A 195 -12.98 1.96 5.70
N LEU A 196 -11.96 2.68 6.18
CA LEU A 196 -11.83 4.12 6.04
C LEU A 196 -11.00 4.45 4.81
N THR A 197 -11.60 5.14 3.86
CA THR A 197 -10.96 5.61 2.64
C THR A 197 -10.38 7.01 2.85
N VAL A 198 -9.16 7.22 2.36
CA VAL A 198 -8.47 8.51 2.45
C VAL A 198 -8.02 8.92 1.05
N ASN A 199 -8.49 10.08 0.60
CA ASN A 199 -8.17 10.61 -0.72
C ASN A 199 -6.71 11.07 -0.84
N TRP A 200 -6.18 11.00 -2.05
CA TRP A 200 -4.84 11.51 -2.35
C TRP A 200 -4.81 13.03 -2.53
N ALA A 201 -3.78 13.67 -1.96
CA ALA A 201 -3.28 14.96 -2.40
C ALA A 201 -1.98 14.72 -3.18
N ARG A 202 -2.00 14.96 -4.50
CA ARG A 202 -0.87 14.68 -5.38
C ARG A 202 0.15 15.82 -5.39
N PHE A 203 1.42 15.51 -5.14
CA PHE A 203 2.52 16.47 -5.10
C PHE A 203 3.35 16.44 -6.37
N GLY A 204 3.40 17.56 -7.10
CA GLY A 204 4.19 17.69 -8.32
C GLY A 204 5.69 17.76 -8.04
N THR A 205 6.47 18.00 -9.10
CA THR A 205 7.95 18.02 -9.01
C THR A 205 8.51 19.19 -8.20
N SER A 206 7.66 20.16 -7.83
CA SER A 206 8.06 21.40 -7.14
C SER A 206 9.20 22.14 -7.85
N ASN A 207 9.28 22.01 -9.19
CA ASN A 207 10.34 22.55 -10.05
C ASN A 207 11.74 21.92 -9.82
N HIS A 208 11.83 20.73 -9.22
CA HIS A 208 13.09 20.01 -9.08
C HIS A 208 13.30 19.05 -10.26
N SER A 209 14.42 19.19 -10.95
CA SER A 209 14.80 18.29 -12.06
C SER A 209 15.72 17.15 -11.62
N LEU A 210 16.47 17.31 -10.54
CA LEU A 210 17.49 16.36 -10.08
C LEU A 210 17.15 15.77 -8.71
N TYR A 211 17.69 14.57 -8.45
CA TYR A 211 17.74 14.03 -7.11
C TYR A 211 18.65 14.88 -6.21
N ALA A 212 18.13 15.23 -5.03
CA ALA A 212 18.91 15.69 -3.89
C ALA A 212 18.67 14.78 -2.67
N PRO A 213 19.67 14.49 -1.83
CA PRO A 213 19.52 13.69 -0.61
C PRO A 213 18.87 14.50 0.52
N ILE A 214 17.74 15.15 0.21
CA ILE A 214 16.88 15.94 1.10
C ILE A 214 15.55 15.17 1.24
N PRO A 215 14.90 15.20 2.43
CA PRO A 215 13.64 14.51 2.65
C PRO A 215 12.59 14.82 1.58
N VAL A 216 11.87 13.80 1.09
CA VAL A 216 10.77 13.88 0.12
C VAL A 216 9.77 14.95 0.52
N THR A 217 9.32 14.93 1.78
CA THR A 217 8.37 15.90 2.32
C THR A 217 8.93 17.34 2.34
N ARG A 218 10.26 17.50 2.40
CA ARG A 218 10.94 18.80 2.33
C ARG A 218 11.19 19.28 0.90
N ARG A 219 11.51 18.36 -0.02
CA ARG A 219 11.80 18.67 -1.44
C ARG A 219 10.53 19.07 -2.18
N TYR A 220 9.44 18.34 -1.95
CA TYR A 220 8.22 18.53 -2.74
C TYR A 220 7.13 19.17 -1.88
N MET A 221 6.93 20.48 -2.04
CA MET A 221 5.93 21.24 -1.29
C MET A 221 4.83 21.81 -2.17
N LEU A 222 4.86 21.57 -3.48
CA LEU A 222 3.81 22.02 -4.38
C LEU A 222 2.90 20.85 -4.73
N ARG A 223 1.64 20.93 -4.32
CA ARG A 223 0.59 19.96 -4.66
C ARG A 223 -0.41 20.49 -5.65
N GLU A 224 -1.14 19.58 -6.28
CA GLU A 224 -2.28 19.93 -7.14
C GLU A 224 -3.33 20.72 -6.36
N TRP A 225 -4.01 21.62 -7.06
CA TRP A 225 -5.03 22.49 -6.49
C TRP A 225 -6.24 21.72 -5.94
N LYS A 226 -6.54 20.56 -6.52
CA LYS A 226 -7.66 19.72 -6.13
C LYS A 226 -7.18 18.37 -5.62
N THR A 227 -7.74 17.95 -4.50
CA THR A 227 -7.61 16.58 -4.00
C THR A 227 -8.12 15.59 -5.05
N HIS A 228 -7.38 14.50 -5.23
CA HIS A 228 -7.66 13.49 -6.22
C HIS A 228 -8.75 12.54 -5.71
N TYR A 229 -9.54 11.98 -6.63
CA TYR A 229 -10.65 11.08 -6.28
C TYR A 229 -10.17 9.69 -5.83
N ARG A 230 -8.99 9.24 -6.27
CA ARG A 230 -8.38 7.98 -5.80
C ARG A 230 -8.08 8.01 -4.31
N VAL A 231 -8.17 6.83 -3.70
CA VAL A 231 -8.00 6.63 -2.26
C VAL A 231 -7.02 5.50 -1.95
N LYS A 232 -6.67 5.41 -0.66
CA LYS A 232 -6.24 4.16 -0.02
C LYS A 232 -7.18 3.82 1.13
N CYS A 233 -7.20 2.55 1.53
CA CYS A 233 -7.99 2.03 2.64
C CYS A 233 -7.15 1.83 3.91
N ILE A 234 -7.71 2.22 5.05
CA ILE A 234 -7.36 1.71 6.37
C ILE A 234 -8.50 0.82 6.83
N ILE A 235 -8.22 -0.47 7.04
CA ILE A 235 -9.23 -1.47 7.38
C ILE A 235 -9.25 -1.78 8.86
N THR A 236 -10.42 -2.16 9.35
CA THR A 236 -10.56 -2.96 10.58
C THR A 236 -10.34 -4.42 10.22
N VAL A 237 -9.32 -5.06 10.81
CA VAL A 237 -8.84 -6.38 10.37
C VAL A 237 -9.92 -7.46 10.44
N LYS A 238 -10.70 -7.49 11.53
CA LYS A 238 -11.78 -8.49 11.72
C LYS A 238 -12.88 -8.42 10.65
N ASP A 239 -12.98 -7.30 9.94
CA ASP A 239 -14.04 -7.04 8.97
C ASP A 239 -13.58 -7.26 7.52
N PHE A 240 -12.28 -7.44 7.29
CA PHE A 240 -11.69 -7.68 5.97
C PHE A 240 -12.11 -9.03 5.39
N ASP A 241 -12.38 -9.07 4.09
CA ASP A 241 -12.59 -10.30 3.31
C ASP A 241 -11.36 -10.59 2.43
N LYS A 242 -11.06 -9.71 1.47
CA LYS A 242 -9.90 -9.84 0.57
C LYS A 242 -9.58 -8.53 -0.14
N MET A 243 -8.38 -8.42 -0.72
CA MET A 243 -8.06 -7.36 -1.67
C MET A 243 -8.89 -7.48 -2.95
N ARG A 244 -9.33 -6.33 -3.48
CA ARG A 244 -9.89 -6.22 -4.84
C ARG A 244 -8.84 -5.69 -5.81
N SER A 245 -8.10 -4.67 -5.37
CA SER A 245 -7.03 -4.00 -6.09
C SER A 245 -6.09 -3.33 -5.08
N PRO A 246 -4.95 -2.77 -5.51
CA PRO A 246 -4.06 -2.00 -4.64
C PRO A 246 -4.68 -0.78 -3.92
N HIS A 247 -5.89 -0.38 -4.29
CA HIS A 247 -6.59 0.78 -3.76
C HIS A 247 -7.97 0.43 -3.17
N ALA A 248 -8.45 -0.80 -3.38
CA ALA A 248 -9.79 -1.22 -2.97
C ALA A 248 -9.79 -2.60 -2.30
N VAL A 249 -10.65 -2.74 -1.29
CA VAL A 249 -10.83 -3.99 -0.52
C VAL A 249 -12.28 -4.44 -0.58
N TRP A 250 -12.47 -5.75 -0.50
CA TRP A 250 -13.75 -6.34 -0.15
C TRP A 250 -13.82 -6.49 1.38
N MET A 251 -14.90 -5.97 1.95
CA MET A 251 -15.25 -6.17 3.36
C MET A 251 -16.30 -7.26 3.49
N LYS A 252 -16.40 -7.86 4.67
CA LYS A 252 -17.44 -8.84 4.98
C LYS A 252 -18.85 -8.27 4.75
N PRO A 253 -19.85 -9.10 4.40
CA PRO A 253 -21.19 -8.62 4.10
C PRO A 253 -21.78 -7.73 5.19
N GLY A 254 -22.30 -6.56 4.81
CA GLY A 254 -22.93 -5.61 5.73
C GLY A 254 -21.97 -4.67 6.46
N VAL A 255 -20.65 -4.80 6.24
CA VAL A 255 -19.65 -3.89 6.80
C VAL A 255 -19.57 -2.62 5.96
N PRO A 256 -19.52 -1.43 6.58
CA PRO A 256 -19.51 -0.16 5.86
C PRO A 256 -18.12 0.20 5.28
N TYR A 257 -18.16 1.02 4.22
CA TYR A 257 -17.04 1.83 3.76
C TYR A 257 -17.34 3.28 4.09
N ARG A 258 -16.33 4.02 4.55
CA ARG A 258 -16.50 5.40 5.02
C ARG A 258 -15.35 6.26 4.57
N ASP A 259 -15.56 7.55 4.62
CA ASP A 259 -14.49 8.55 4.65
C ASP A 259 -14.60 9.35 5.95
N THR A 260 -13.86 10.44 6.04
CA THR A 260 -13.84 11.27 7.25
C THR A 260 -15.14 12.04 7.51
N SER A 261 -16.09 12.05 6.56
CA SER A 261 -17.44 12.61 6.76
C SER A 261 -18.43 11.60 7.39
N GLY A 262 -18.04 10.32 7.48
CA GLY A 262 -18.83 9.26 8.11
C GLY A 262 -19.74 8.46 7.16
N GLY A 263 -19.84 8.82 5.87
CA GLY A 263 -20.74 8.15 4.92
C GLY A 263 -20.48 8.45 3.44
N GLY A 264 -19.22 8.76 3.08
CA GLY A 264 -18.84 9.29 1.77
C GLY A 264 -19.20 8.45 0.53
N THR A 265 -18.99 9.03 -0.65
CA THR A 265 -19.34 8.49 -1.97
C THR A 265 -18.27 7.52 -2.51
N TYR A 266 -17.78 6.62 -1.66
CA TYR A 266 -16.78 5.64 -2.06
C TYR A 266 -17.37 4.58 -3.00
N ASP A 267 -16.86 4.57 -4.22
CA ASP A 267 -17.03 3.52 -5.20
C ASP A 267 -15.87 2.54 -5.12
N HIS A 268 -16.14 1.38 -4.53
CA HIS A 268 -15.17 0.30 -4.41
C HIS A 268 -14.93 -0.41 -5.74
N GLU A 269 -15.76 -0.21 -6.76
CA GLU A 269 -15.51 -0.75 -8.09
C GLU A 269 -14.35 -0.02 -8.77
N ASP A 270 -14.42 1.30 -8.72
CA ASP A 270 -13.47 2.18 -9.40
C ASP A 270 -12.32 2.66 -8.53
N ASP A 271 -12.33 2.40 -7.21
CA ASP A 271 -11.38 2.91 -6.21
C ASP A 271 -11.47 4.42 -5.92
N TRP A 272 -12.65 5.00 -6.13
CA TRP A 272 -12.85 6.45 -6.10
C TRP A 272 -13.70 6.88 -4.91
N ASN A 273 -13.31 7.96 -4.24
CA ASN A 273 -14.20 8.75 -3.41
C ASN A 273 -14.34 10.15 -4.03
N MET A 274 -15.55 10.47 -4.49
CA MET A 274 -15.84 11.73 -5.19
C MET A 274 -16.03 12.92 -4.26
N ASP A 275 -16.23 12.68 -2.96
CA ASP A 275 -16.33 13.74 -1.94
C ASP A 275 -14.97 14.40 -1.70
N ARG A 276 -13.88 13.67 -1.98
CA ARG A 276 -12.49 14.20 -1.97
C ARG A 276 -12.14 14.90 -0.65
N THR A 277 -12.58 14.32 0.46
CA THR A 277 -12.34 14.87 1.79
C THR A 277 -10.85 15.07 2.03
N ASP A 278 -10.48 16.26 2.50
CA ASP A 278 -9.09 16.60 2.84
C ASP A 278 -8.98 17.48 4.07
N ASP A 279 -10.08 17.82 4.75
CA ASP A 279 -10.12 18.74 5.88
C ASP A 279 -9.74 18.08 7.21
N VAL A 280 -10.00 16.78 7.33
CA VAL A 280 -9.67 15.96 8.51
C VAL A 280 -8.35 15.20 8.34
N ALA A 281 -8.22 14.46 7.24
CA ALA A 281 -7.03 13.72 6.87
C ALA A 281 -6.90 13.63 5.35
N VAL A 282 -5.68 13.52 4.86
CA VAL A 282 -5.38 13.35 3.44
C VAL A 282 -4.10 12.54 3.27
N LEU A 283 -4.00 11.79 2.18
CA LEU A 283 -2.79 11.03 1.88
C LEU A 283 -1.94 11.83 0.86
N ASN A 284 -0.84 12.40 1.33
CA ASN A 284 0.08 13.13 0.47
C ASN A 284 0.85 12.15 -0.41
N HIS A 285 0.63 12.21 -1.73
CA HIS A 285 1.20 11.29 -2.71
C HIS A 285 2.32 11.96 -3.52
N TYR A 286 3.56 11.56 -3.26
CA TYR A 286 4.78 12.06 -3.90
C TYR A 286 5.16 11.21 -5.11
N LYS A 287 4.19 10.97 -6.00
CA LYS A 287 4.31 10.08 -7.15
C LYS A 287 5.50 10.42 -8.06
N TRP A 288 5.68 11.70 -8.37
CA TRP A 288 6.63 12.16 -9.39
C TRP A 288 8.03 12.34 -8.85
N LYS A 289 8.20 12.89 -7.64
CA LYS A 289 9.52 13.34 -7.14
C LYS A 289 10.15 14.31 -8.18
N SER A 290 11.46 14.31 -8.40
CA SER A 290 12.09 15.17 -9.40
C SER A 290 11.84 14.66 -10.81
N GLU A 291 12.02 15.52 -11.82
CA GLU A 291 11.81 15.12 -13.22
C GLU A 291 12.64 13.90 -13.64
N LYS A 292 13.92 13.81 -13.21
CA LYS A 292 14.77 12.66 -13.55
C LYS A 292 14.44 11.41 -12.74
N GLU A 293 14.02 11.55 -11.48
CA GLU A 293 13.51 10.41 -10.70
C GLU A 293 12.23 9.86 -11.33
N TRP A 294 11.31 10.72 -11.74
CA TRP A 294 10.10 10.33 -12.48
C TRP A 294 10.43 9.64 -13.80
N TRP A 295 11.29 10.25 -14.61
CA TRP A 295 11.72 9.68 -15.88
C TRP A 295 12.34 8.30 -15.67
N TYR A 296 13.19 8.13 -14.66
CA TYR A 296 13.73 6.82 -14.33
C TYR A 296 12.60 5.84 -13.94
N LYS A 297 11.69 6.24 -13.04
CA LYS A 297 10.57 5.41 -12.54
C LYS A 297 9.59 4.97 -13.64
N GLU A 298 9.38 5.77 -14.67
CA GLU A 298 8.41 5.51 -15.74
C GLU A 298 9.00 5.06 -17.08
N CYS A 299 10.24 5.42 -17.38
CA CYS A 299 10.84 5.14 -18.69
C CYS A 299 11.99 4.14 -18.65
N VAL A 300 12.55 3.88 -17.47
CA VAL A 300 13.69 2.97 -17.31
C VAL A 300 13.33 1.80 -16.40
N ARG A 301 12.61 2.08 -15.32
CA ARG A 301 12.16 1.08 -14.37
C ARG A 301 10.91 0.38 -14.88
N LYS A 302 10.91 -0.94 -14.74
CA LYS A 302 9.73 -1.79 -14.98
C LYS A 302 8.66 -1.59 -13.91
N THR A 303 7.44 -2.01 -14.21
CA THR A 303 6.35 -2.10 -13.22
C THR A 303 6.70 -3.09 -12.10
N VAL A 304 5.87 -3.13 -11.05
CA VAL A 304 5.93 -4.18 -10.01
C VAL A 304 5.83 -5.58 -10.63
N LEU A 305 5.14 -5.70 -11.77
CA LEU A 305 4.96 -6.93 -12.56
C LEU A 305 6.12 -7.24 -13.52
N GLY A 306 7.08 -6.31 -13.68
CA GLY A 306 8.20 -6.47 -14.60
C GLY A 306 7.94 -5.99 -16.05
N ASP A 307 6.80 -5.35 -16.29
CA ASP A 307 6.44 -4.81 -17.60
C ASP A 307 7.09 -3.45 -17.87
N GLU A 308 7.28 -3.13 -19.15
CA GLU A 308 7.65 -1.78 -19.57
C GLU A 308 6.48 -0.82 -19.32
N LYS A 309 6.79 0.39 -18.87
CA LYS A 309 5.81 1.44 -18.64
C LYS A 309 5.69 2.36 -19.85
N SER A 310 4.50 2.94 -20.05
CA SER A 310 4.30 3.95 -21.09
C SER A 310 4.91 5.29 -20.65
N CYS A 311 6.02 5.68 -21.28
CA CYS A 311 6.58 7.03 -21.15
C CYS A 311 5.58 8.08 -21.64
N GLY A 312 5.20 9.03 -20.80
CA GLY A 312 4.24 10.08 -21.18
C GLY A 312 4.21 11.30 -20.27
N GLU A 313 3.69 12.40 -20.82
CA GLU A 313 3.54 13.71 -20.20
C GLU A 313 2.27 13.77 -19.33
N ASP A 314 2.29 13.14 -18.15
CA ASP A 314 1.34 13.55 -17.10
C ASP A 314 1.67 15.00 -16.69
N SER A 315 0.65 15.80 -16.37
CA SER A 315 0.89 17.09 -15.72
C SER A 315 1.64 16.87 -14.41
N ARG A 316 2.77 17.58 -14.27
CA ARG A 316 3.73 17.48 -13.16
C ARG A 316 3.65 18.67 -12.21
N GLU A 317 2.68 19.55 -12.45
CA GLU A 317 2.60 20.84 -11.79
C GLU A 317 1.79 20.75 -10.49
N GLY A 318 2.49 20.98 -9.38
CA GLY A 318 1.86 21.43 -8.16
C GLY A 318 1.79 22.95 -8.17
N THR A 319 0.66 23.52 -7.74
CA THR A 319 0.45 24.97 -7.70
C THR A 319 0.16 25.49 -6.30
N ILE A 320 -0.20 24.61 -5.37
CA ILE A 320 -0.51 24.96 -3.98
C ILE A 320 0.67 24.58 -3.09
N PHE A 321 1.24 25.57 -2.41
CA PHE A 321 2.25 25.34 -1.40
C PHE A 321 1.65 24.65 -0.16
N ASP A 322 2.21 23.51 0.20
CA ASP A 322 1.79 22.66 1.31
C ASP A 322 3.03 21.96 1.90
N ASP A 323 3.51 22.46 3.05
CA ASP A 323 4.64 21.92 3.81
C ASP A 323 4.19 21.16 5.07
N ALA A 324 2.91 20.76 5.14
CA ALA A 324 2.35 20.22 6.38
C ALA A 324 2.99 18.88 6.78
N ALA A 325 3.22 17.97 5.82
CA ALA A 325 3.92 16.71 6.10
C ALA A 325 5.37 16.96 6.57
N TRP A 326 6.08 17.93 5.98
CA TRP A 326 7.41 18.33 6.46
C TRP A 326 7.37 18.84 7.90
N LYS A 327 6.38 19.68 8.23
CA LYS A 327 6.20 20.21 9.60
C LYS A 327 5.95 19.09 10.61
N VAL A 328 5.19 18.05 10.24
CA VAL A 328 5.00 16.86 11.08
C VAL A 328 6.33 16.12 11.26
N LEU A 329 7.02 15.79 10.16
CA LEU A 329 8.28 15.05 10.22
C LEU A 329 9.34 15.78 11.07
N ARG A 330 9.61 17.05 10.78
CA ARG A 330 10.65 17.83 11.47
C ARG A 330 10.35 18.05 12.96
N SER A 331 9.07 18.15 13.32
CA SER A 331 8.67 18.38 14.71
C SER A 331 8.84 17.12 15.54
N ARG A 332 8.45 15.96 14.99
CA ARG A 332 8.38 14.68 15.70
C ARG A 332 9.63 13.83 15.58
N VAL A 333 10.47 14.06 14.58
CA VAL A 333 11.69 13.28 14.34
C VAL A 333 12.89 14.22 14.25
N PRO A 334 13.54 14.55 15.40
CA PRO A 334 14.51 15.63 15.50
C PRO A 334 15.70 15.57 14.52
N LYS A 335 16.14 14.36 14.10
CA LYS A 335 17.25 14.21 13.15
C LYS A 335 16.98 14.90 11.81
N TYR A 336 15.72 15.06 11.42
CA TYR A 336 15.36 15.74 10.17
C TYR A 336 15.45 17.26 10.24
N ARG A 337 15.54 17.87 11.43
CA ARG A 337 15.68 19.34 11.55
C ARG A 337 16.96 19.88 10.91
N ALA A 338 17.99 19.04 10.77
CA ALA A 338 19.23 19.40 10.10
C ALA A 338 19.01 19.83 8.63
N TYR A 339 17.93 19.38 7.99
CA TYR A 339 17.60 19.74 6.61
C TYR A 339 16.87 21.09 6.45
N ASP A 340 16.52 21.79 7.55
CA ASP A 340 15.89 23.13 7.45
C ASP A 340 16.84 24.14 6.78
N GLU A 341 18.15 23.98 7.01
CA GLU A 341 19.21 24.82 6.45
C GLU A 341 19.68 24.35 5.07
N TRP A 342 19.20 23.19 4.61
CA TRP A 342 19.60 22.63 3.33
C TRP A 342 18.75 23.28 2.25
N ALA A 343 19.35 24.22 1.53
CA ALA A 343 18.78 24.74 0.30
C ALA A 343 19.12 23.77 -0.84
N ASP A 344 18.09 23.31 -1.55
CA ASP A 344 18.29 22.72 -2.87
C ASP A 344 18.50 23.89 -3.84
N HIS A 345 19.76 24.28 -4.04
CA HIS A 345 20.12 25.27 -5.04
C HIS A 345 19.97 24.61 -6.42
N ALA A 346 18.78 24.72 -7.02
CA ALA A 346 18.52 24.31 -8.40
C ALA A 346 19.34 25.13 -9.41
#